data_AF-A0A4Y2K9Y5-F1
#
_entry.id   AF-A0A4Y2K9Y5-F1
#
_cell.length_a   1.000
_cell.length_b   1.000
_cell.length_c   1.000
_cell.angle_alpha   90.00
_cell.angle_beta   90.00
_cell.angle_gamma   90.00
#
_symmetry.space_group_name_H-M   'P 1'
#
loop_
_entity.id
_entity.type
_entity.pdbx_description
1 polymer ?
#
loop_
_entity_poly.entity_id
_entity_poly.type
_entity_poly.pdbx_seq_one_letter_code
_entity_poly.pdbx_strand_id
1 'polypeptide(L)'
;MDDCLSGASDMNQFMALKKELGEILLRGGMTLHKWCSSASCESDLYPFNYCEKQSTVKTLGMMWNNCEDAFLFDISTSSSTEFTKRDVLSQIARLFDPLGLLGPVISKAKIFLQRLWLLQIDWSQKLPSDIAEECSSFIASLSYVKNIKIPRFVHRPNPKEIILHGFSDASEKAYGAVIYLH
;
A
#
# COMPACT_ATOMS: atom_id res chain seq x y z
N MET A 1 -2.46 6.25 -16.95
CA MET A 1 -2.19 5.19 -15.95
C MET A 1 -1.97 3.97 -16.79
N ASP A 2 -0.78 3.38 -16.69
CA ASP A 2 -0.23 2.56 -17.77
C ASP A 2 -0.03 1.09 -17.31
N ASP A 3 -0.51 0.78 -16.11
CA ASP A 3 -0.51 -0.56 -15.51
C ASP A 3 -1.87 -1.24 -15.77
N CYS A 4 -1.84 -2.53 -16.12
CA CYS A 4 -3.03 -3.36 -16.22
C CYS A 4 -3.01 -4.46 -15.15
N LEU A 5 -4.02 -4.49 -14.29
CA LEU A 5 -4.20 -5.52 -13.28
C LEU A 5 -5.40 -6.41 -13.65
N SER A 6 -5.16 -7.71 -13.74
CA SER A 6 -6.19 -8.70 -13.98
C SER A 6 -5.80 -10.06 -13.39
N GLY A 7 -6.76 -10.97 -13.26
CA GLY A 7 -6.54 -12.29 -12.68
C GLY A 7 -7.63 -13.28 -13.08
N ALA A 8 -7.35 -14.55 -12.87
CA ALA A 8 -8.30 -15.64 -13.10
C ALA A 8 -8.16 -16.72 -12.01
N SER A 9 -9.19 -17.56 -11.88
CA SER A 9 -9.27 -18.60 -10.85
C SER A 9 -8.38 -19.81 -11.12
N ASP A 10 -7.95 -19.99 -12.38
CA ASP A 10 -7.04 -21.06 -12.80
C ASP A 10 -6.10 -20.61 -13.92
N MET A 11 -5.04 -21.40 -14.15
CA MET A 11 -3.99 -21.07 -15.11
C MET A 11 -4.47 -21.06 -16.56
N ASN A 12 -5.42 -21.91 -16.94
CA ASN A 12 -5.89 -21.96 -18.33
C ASN A 12 -6.70 -20.69 -18.65
N GLN A 13 -7.60 -20.29 -17.75
CA GLN A 13 -8.34 -19.04 -17.87
C GLN A 13 -7.39 -17.84 -17.86
N PHE A 14 -6.39 -17.84 -16.98
CA PHE A 14 -5.39 -16.77 -16.93
C PHE A 14 -4.63 -16.63 -18.26
N MET A 15 -4.23 -17.75 -18.86
CA MET A 15 -3.51 -17.75 -20.13
C MET A 15 -4.37 -17.29 -21.31
N ALA A 16 -5.65 -17.70 -21.35
CA ALA A 16 -6.61 -17.21 -22.34
C ALA A 16 -6.78 -15.69 -22.20
N LEU A 17 -7.02 -15.20 -20.99
CA LEU A 17 -7.17 -13.80 -20.68
C LEU A 17 -5.92 -12.98 -21.06
N LYS A 18 -4.72 -13.46 -20.73
CA LYS A 18 -3.45 -12.83 -21.11
C LYS A 18 -3.33 -12.67 -22.62
N LYS A 19 -3.67 -13.71 -23.38
CA LYS A 19 -3.64 -13.71 -24.84
C LYS A 19 -4.64 -12.71 -25.42
N GLU A 20 -5.90 -12.82 -25.02
CA GLU A 20 -6.98 -11.94 -25.51
C GLU A 20 -6.69 -10.47 -25.21
N LEU A 21 -6.24 -10.17 -23.99
CA LEU A 21 -5.87 -8.82 -23.59
C LEU A 21 -4.71 -8.27 -24.45
N GLY A 22 -3.70 -9.10 -24.69
CA GLY A 22 -2.57 -8.74 -25.56
C GLY A 22 -3.01 -8.44 -26.99
N GLU A 23 -3.89 -9.25 -27.57
CA GLU A 23 -4.43 -9.04 -28.91
C GLU A 23 -5.29 -7.78 -29.01
N ILE A 24 -6.15 -7.53 -28.02
CA ILE A 24 -7.02 -6.34 -27.98
C ILE A 24 -6.19 -5.06 -27.91
N LEU A 25 -5.22 -5.00 -26.99
CA LEU A 25 -4.39 -3.81 -26.84
C LEU A 25 -3.49 -3.59 -28.05
N LEU A 26 -2.97 -4.67 -28.65
CA LEU A 26 -2.17 -4.58 -29.87
C LEU A 26 -2.97 -3.98 -31.04
N ARG A 27 -4.26 -4.31 -31.18
CA ARG A 27 -5.14 -3.65 -32.18
C ARG A 27 -5.29 -2.15 -31.92
N GLY A 28 -5.19 -1.73 -30.66
CA GLY A 28 -5.13 -0.32 -30.26
C GLY A 28 -3.73 0.31 -30.37
N GLY A 29 -2.74 -0.40 -30.91
CA GLY A 29 -1.35 0.08 -31.02
C GLY A 29 -0.57 0.06 -29.70
N MET A 30 -1.07 -0.65 -28.68
CA MET A 30 -0.45 -0.74 -27.36
C MET A 30 0.12 -2.14 -27.12
N THR A 31 1.40 -2.22 -26.78
CA THR A 31 2.06 -3.51 -26.49
C THR A 31 2.26 -3.67 -24.99
N LEU A 32 1.70 -4.73 -24.41
CA LEU A 32 1.93 -5.06 -23.00
C LEU A 32 3.33 -5.64 -22.78
N HIS A 33 4.02 -5.12 -21.78
CA HIS A 33 5.36 -5.55 -21.35
C HIS A 33 5.40 -5.75 -19.83
N LYS A 34 6.50 -6.31 -19.30
CA LYS A 34 6.77 -6.45 -17.85
C LYS A 34 5.68 -7.26 -17.11
N TRP A 35 5.31 -8.40 -17.68
CA TRP A 35 4.34 -9.32 -17.08
C TRP A 35 4.83 -9.87 -15.73
N CYS A 36 3.96 -9.81 -14.72
CA CYS A 36 4.17 -10.37 -13.39
C CYS A 36 2.91 -11.14 -12.97
N SER A 37 3.07 -12.19 -12.17
CA SER A 37 1.98 -13.05 -11.69
C SER A 37 2.32 -13.59 -10.29
N SER A 38 1.28 -13.86 -9.48
CA SER A 38 1.40 -14.60 -8.22
C SER A 38 1.37 -16.13 -8.39
N ALA A 39 1.08 -16.63 -9.58
CA ALA A 39 1.21 -18.06 -9.87
C ALA A 39 2.69 -18.49 -9.84
N SER A 40 2.97 -19.71 -9.37
CA SER A 40 4.34 -20.22 -9.28
C SER A 40 5.02 -20.18 -10.65
N CYS A 41 6.24 -19.64 -10.66
CA CYS A 41 7.04 -19.45 -11.87
C CYS A 41 7.61 -20.76 -12.45
N GLU A 42 7.11 -21.92 -12.03
CA GLU A 42 7.69 -23.24 -12.35
C GLU A 42 7.30 -23.73 -13.75
N SER A 43 6.59 -22.91 -14.53
CA SER A 43 6.24 -23.26 -15.90
C SER A 43 7.14 -22.53 -16.88
N ASP A 44 8.14 -23.25 -17.42
CA ASP A 44 9.00 -22.81 -18.54
C ASP A 44 8.21 -22.45 -19.82
N LEU A 45 6.90 -22.69 -19.84
CA LEU A 45 6.01 -22.43 -20.98
C LEU A 45 5.79 -20.93 -21.25
N TYR A 46 6.01 -20.05 -20.27
CA TYR A 46 5.78 -18.61 -20.44
C TYR A 46 6.85 -17.79 -19.71
N PRO A 47 7.77 -17.11 -20.43
CA PRO A 47 8.74 -16.22 -19.80
C PRO A 47 7.98 -15.00 -19.25
N PHE A 48 7.61 -15.05 -17.98
CA PHE A 48 7.37 -13.84 -17.22
C PHE A 48 8.73 -13.18 -17.05
N ASN A 49 9.01 -12.14 -17.87
CA ASN A 49 10.30 -11.45 -17.89
C ASN A 49 10.71 -10.84 -16.53
N TYR A 50 9.83 -10.87 -15.52
CA TYR A 50 10.06 -10.29 -14.20
C TYR A 50 9.66 -11.26 -13.07
N CYS A 51 10.05 -12.51 -13.25
CA CYS A 51 9.82 -13.61 -12.32
C CYS A 51 11.13 -13.99 -11.62
N GLU A 52 11.93 -13.00 -11.21
CA GLU A 52 12.99 -13.27 -10.25
C GLU A 52 12.30 -13.76 -8.97
N LYS A 53 12.73 -14.92 -8.47
CA LYS A 53 12.28 -15.44 -7.17
C LYS A 53 12.45 -14.31 -6.15
N GLN A 54 11.35 -13.82 -5.58
CA GLN A 54 11.27 -12.64 -4.69
C GLN A 54 11.19 -11.24 -5.36
N SER A 55 10.63 -11.11 -6.57
CA SER A 55 10.42 -9.78 -7.17
C SER A 55 9.31 -8.99 -6.48
N THR A 56 9.69 -8.08 -5.58
CA THR A 56 8.77 -7.02 -5.15
C THR A 56 8.58 -6.05 -6.30
N VAL A 57 7.34 -5.91 -6.78
CA VAL A 57 6.99 -5.00 -7.88
C VAL A 57 6.20 -3.82 -7.34
N LYS A 58 6.51 -2.61 -7.81
CA LYS A 58 5.65 -1.45 -7.58
C LYS A 58 4.53 -1.43 -8.61
N THR A 59 3.28 -1.48 -8.16
CA THR A 59 2.09 -1.36 -9.02
C THR A 59 1.10 -0.42 -8.35
N LEU A 60 0.53 0.51 -9.13
CA LEU A 60 -0.39 1.54 -8.62
C LEU A 60 0.15 2.35 -7.42
N GLY A 61 1.48 2.50 -7.34
CA GLY A 61 2.16 3.18 -6.24
C GLY A 61 2.30 2.36 -4.94
N MET A 62 1.83 1.11 -4.91
CA MET A 62 2.03 0.18 -3.80
C MET A 62 3.08 -0.87 -4.15
N MET A 63 3.72 -1.46 -3.14
CA MET A 63 4.58 -2.61 -3.36
C MET A 63 3.77 -3.90 -3.23
N TRP A 64 3.99 -4.82 -4.17
CA TRP A 64 3.38 -6.14 -4.19
C TRP A 64 4.47 -7.20 -4.26
N ASN A 65 4.45 -8.13 -3.32
CA ASN A 65 5.21 -9.37 -3.40
C ASN A 65 4.35 -10.40 -4.12
N ASN A 66 4.76 -10.75 -5.33
CA ASN A 66 4.03 -11.67 -6.17
C ASN A 66 4.06 -13.10 -5.62
N CYS A 67 5.19 -13.57 -5.10
CA CYS A 67 5.35 -14.92 -4.57
C CYS A 67 4.43 -15.20 -3.38
N GLU A 68 4.27 -14.22 -2.49
CA GLU A 68 3.43 -14.37 -1.30
C GLU A 68 2.02 -13.79 -1.48
N ASP A 69 1.74 -13.26 -2.67
CA ASP A 69 0.55 -12.52 -3.05
C ASP A 69 0.08 -11.49 -1.99
N ALA A 70 0.99 -10.61 -1.59
CA ALA A 70 0.74 -9.66 -0.52
C ALA A 70 1.25 -8.24 -0.83
N PHE A 71 0.51 -7.25 -0.36
CA PHE A 71 0.94 -5.86 -0.31
C PHE A 71 1.97 -5.67 0.80
N LEU A 72 3.00 -4.91 0.46
CA LEU A 72 4.09 -4.50 1.34
C LEU A 72 4.16 -2.97 1.37
N PHE A 73 4.78 -2.44 2.42
CA PHE A 73 4.94 -1.00 2.60
C PHE A 73 6.42 -0.68 2.82
N ASP A 74 6.99 0.20 1.99
CA ASP A 74 8.35 0.71 2.19
C ASP A 74 8.28 2.19 2.50
N ILE A 75 8.68 2.53 3.72
CA ILE A 75 8.69 3.89 4.22
C ILE A 75 10.13 4.23 4.62
N SER A 76 10.71 5.20 3.95
CA SER A 76 12.01 5.76 4.33
C SER A 76 11.82 6.84 5.40
N THR A 77 12.22 6.50 6.62
CA THR A 77 12.23 7.43 7.77
C THR A 77 13.59 8.12 7.87
N SER A 78 13.61 9.43 8.10
CA SER A 78 14.84 10.14 8.45
C SER A 78 15.06 10.11 9.97
N SER A 79 16.29 9.86 10.42
CA SER A 79 16.67 9.85 11.84
C SER A 79 17.01 11.25 12.39
N SER A 80 16.38 12.30 11.87
CA SER A 80 16.58 13.65 12.42
C SER A 80 15.95 13.74 13.81
N THR A 81 16.51 14.58 14.67
CA THR A 81 15.89 14.98 15.94
C THR A 81 15.35 16.41 15.88
N GLU A 82 15.74 17.17 14.85
CA GLU A 82 15.22 18.50 14.57
C GLU A 82 14.20 18.42 13.44
N PHE A 83 12.97 18.82 13.75
CA PHE A 83 11.88 18.84 12.79
C PHE A 83 11.25 20.22 12.74
N THR A 84 10.79 20.60 11.56
CA THR A 84 9.83 21.68 11.35
C THR A 84 8.45 21.08 11.04
N LYS A 85 7.39 21.89 11.13
CA LYS A 85 6.05 21.46 10.69
C LYS A 85 6.06 20.96 9.24
N ARG A 86 6.87 21.57 8.37
CA ARG A 86 7.07 21.13 6.98
C ARG A 86 7.66 19.72 6.90
N ASP A 87 8.65 19.42 7.72
CA ASP A 87 9.29 18.11 7.72
C ASP A 87 8.31 17.03 8.17
N VAL A 88 7.53 17.29 9.21
CA VAL A 88 6.49 16.38 9.68
C VAL A 88 5.47 16.08 8.58
N LEU A 89 4.97 17.11 7.89
CA LEU A 89 4.06 16.92 6.77
C LEU A 89 4.70 16.08 5.65
N SER A 90 5.97 16.34 5.34
CA SER A 90 6.72 15.58 4.33
C SER A 90 6.82 14.10 4.70
N GLN A 91 7.10 13.78 5.97
CA GLN A 91 7.15 12.39 6.45
C GLN A 91 5.77 11.73 6.37
N ILE A 92 4.70 12.42 6.77
CA ILE A 92 3.33 11.88 6.70
C ILE A 92 2.91 11.64 5.25
N ALA A 93 3.26 12.55 4.33
CA ALA A 93 2.92 12.40 2.91
C ALA A 93 3.58 11.19 2.24
N ARG A 94 4.66 10.64 2.82
CA ARG A 94 5.29 9.39 2.35
C ARG A 94 4.50 8.14 2.71
N LEU A 95 3.54 8.22 3.64
CA LEU A 95 2.61 7.14 3.97
C LEU A 95 1.56 6.99 2.86
N PHE A 96 2.01 6.62 1.66
CA PHE A 96 1.14 6.42 0.51
C PHE A 96 0.30 5.15 0.71
N ASP A 97 -1.01 5.32 0.83
CA ASP A 97 -1.96 4.25 1.13
C ASP A 97 -3.27 4.47 0.36
N PRO A 98 -3.29 4.17 -0.94
CA PRO A 98 -4.47 4.40 -1.78
C PRO A 98 -5.63 3.47 -1.43
N LEU A 99 -5.38 2.39 -0.70
CA LEU A 99 -6.38 1.39 -0.30
C LEU A 99 -6.88 1.57 1.15
N GLY A 100 -6.32 2.50 1.92
CA GLY A 100 -6.70 2.74 3.32
C GLY A 100 -6.25 1.64 4.30
N LEU A 101 -5.30 0.78 3.93
CA LEU A 101 -4.82 -0.35 4.72
C LEU A 101 -4.00 0.09 5.94
N LEU A 102 -3.38 1.27 5.88
CA LEU A 102 -2.63 1.91 6.97
C LEU A 102 -3.48 2.95 7.71
N GLY A 103 -4.80 2.91 7.57
CA GLY A 103 -5.74 3.86 8.18
C GLY A 103 -5.42 4.24 9.63
N PRO A 104 -5.17 3.29 10.55
CA PRO A 104 -4.80 3.59 11.94
C PRO A 104 -3.50 4.38 12.10
N VAL A 105 -2.48 4.07 11.27
CA VAL A 105 -1.17 4.74 11.28
C VAL A 105 -1.32 6.18 10.74
N ILE A 106 -2.01 6.33 9.61
CA ILE A 106 -2.25 7.63 8.97
C ILE A 106 -3.12 8.52 9.86
N SER A 107 -4.11 7.94 10.55
CA SER A 107 -4.95 8.67 11.51
C SER A 107 -4.11 9.27 12.65
N LYS A 108 -3.24 8.48 13.28
CA LYS A 108 -2.30 8.98 14.30
C LYS A 108 -1.39 10.09 13.76
N ALA A 109 -0.84 9.93 12.57
CA ALA A 109 -0.04 10.95 11.89
C ALA A 109 -0.83 12.26 11.69
N LYS A 110 -2.06 12.18 11.19
CA LYS A 110 -2.90 13.35 10.92
C LYS A 110 -3.35 14.06 12.20
N ILE A 111 -3.65 13.32 13.27
CA ILE A 111 -3.93 13.89 14.59
C ILE A 111 -2.72 14.65 15.12
N PHE A 112 -1.51 14.08 15.00
CA PHE A 112 -0.28 14.76 15.41
C PHE A 112 -0.08 16.05 14.60
N LEU A 113 -0.24 15.99 13.28
CA LEU A 113 -0.16 17.17 12.40
C LEU A 113 -1.20 18.23 12.80
N GLN A 114 -2.44 17.84 13.08
CA GLN A 114 -3.50 18.74 13.56
C GLN A 114 -3.09 19.48 14.84
N ARG A 115 -2.46 18.78 15.80
CA ARG A 115 -1.93 19.42 17.01
C ARG A 115 -0.89 20.49 16.70
N LEU A 116 0.01 20.26 15.73
CA LEU A 116 0.97 21.29 15.30
C LEU A 116 0.29 22.54 14.72
N TRP A 117 -0.86 22.37 14.06
CA TRP A 117 -1.67 23.49 13.57
C TRP A 117 -2.31 24.28 14.71
N LEU A 118 -2.87 23.59 15.71
CA LEU A 118 -3.47 24.22 16.89
C LEU A 118 -2.47 25.02 17.72
N LEU A 119 -1.21 24.57 17.75
CA LEU A 119 -0.11 25.28 18.43
C LEU A 119 0.44 26.47 17.63
N GLN A 120 -0.11 26.76 16.45
CA GLN A 120 0.29 27.88 15.59
C GLN A 120 1.79 27.93 15.24
N ILE A 121 2.47 26.77 15.23
CA ILE A 121 3.90 26.69 14.86
C ILE A 121 4.08 27.06 13.38
N ASP A 122 5.04 27.92 13.05
CA ASP A 122 5.30 28.28 11.65
C ASP A 122 5.88 27.11 10.84
N TRP A 123 5.66 27.13 9.52
CA TRP A 123 6.08 26.05 8.61
C TRP A 123 7.55 25.66 8.73
N SER A 124 8.43 26.66 8.88
CA SER A 124 9.89 26.50 8.96
C SER A 124 10.42 26.62 10.39
N GLN A 125 9.54 26.83 11.37
CA GLN A 125 9.94 26.93 12.78
C GLN A 125 10.25 25.54 13.34
N LYS A 126 11.32 25.46 14.14
CA LYS A 126 11.66 24.23 14.87
C LYS A 126 10.56 23.89 15.87
N LEU A 127 10.23 22.60 15.96
CA LEU A 127 9.29 22.12 16.97
C LEU A 127 9.86 22.36 18.38
N PRO A 128 9.00 22.70 19.37
CA PRO A 128 9.36 22.63 20.78
C PRO A 128 9.93 21.26 21.15
N SER A 129 10.84 21.20 22.12
CA SER A 129 11.60 19.99 22.43
C SER A 129 10.73 18.79 22.78
N ASP A 130 9.69 18.98 23.59
CA ASP A 130 8.72 17.95 23.97
C ASP A 130 7.99 17.37 22.75
N ILE A 131 7.64 18.22 21.80
CA ILE A 131 6.96 17.83 20.56
C ILE A 131 7.92 17.17 19.58
N ALA A 132 9.16 17.64 19.50
CA ALA A 132 10.20 17.06 18.66
C ALA A 132 10.55 15.64 19.11
N GLU A 133 10.61 15.38 20.42
CA GLU A 133 10.83 14.04 20.99
C GLU A 133 9.67 13.08 20.67
N GLU A 134 8.43 13.54 20.81
CA GLU A 134 7.25 12.76 20.41
C GLU A 134 7.25 12.47 18.90
N CYS A 135 7.58 13.47 18.08
CA CYS A 135 7.68 13.32 16.62
C CYS A 135 8.76 12.31 16.24
N SER A 136 9.94 12.41 16.84
CA SER A 136 11.05 11.49 16.62
C SER A 136 10.66 10.05 16.95
N SER A 137 9.97 9.86 18.08
CA SER A 137 9.47 8.56 18.51
C SER A 137 8.41 8.00 17.54
N PHE A 138 7.50 8.85 17.08
CA PHE A 138 6.50 8.47 16.08
C PHE A 138 7.16 8.08 14.75
N ILE A 139 8.05 8.89 14.21
CA ILE A 139 8.77 8.63 12.95
C ILE A 139 9.61 7.35 13.08
N ALA A 140 10.30 7.14 14.20
CA ALA A 140 11.02 5.90 14.45
C ALA A 140 10.07 4.68 14.43
N SER A 141 8.86 4.81 14.97
CA SER A 141 7.87 3.73 14.94
C SER A 141 7.35 3.40 13.53
N LEU A 142 7.42 4.35 12.58
CA LEU A 142 7.01 4.09 11.19
C LEU A 142 7.89 3.05 10.50
N SER A 143 9.11 2.81 11.00
CA SER A 143 9.96 1.72 10.51
C SER A 143 9.30 0.34 10.65
N TYR A 144 8.44 0.15 11.67
CA TYR A 144 7.69 -1.10 11.86
C TYR A 144 6.59 -1.32 10.83
N VAL A 145 6.16 -0.28 10.09
CA VAL A 145 5.17 -0.45 9.01
C VAL A 145 5.73 -1.35 7.90
N LYS A 146 7.05 -1.42 7.74
CA LYS A 146 7.69 -2.36 6.80
C LYS A 146 7.45 -3.84 7.12
N ASN A 147 7.10 -4.13 8.37
CA ASN A 147 6.78 -5.50 8.81
C ASN A 147 5.31 -5.85 8.55
N ILE A 148 4.48 -4.88 8.16
CA ILE A 148 3.08 -5.11 7.80
C ILE A 148 3.03 -5.73 6.42
N LYS A 149 2.38 -6.88 6.35
CA LYS A 149 2.10 -7.60 5.11
C LYS A 149 0.62 -7.92 5.06
N ILE A 150 -0.06 -7.46 4.02
CA ILE A 150 -1.50 -7.62 3.85
C ILE A 150 -1.75 -8.50 2.62
N PRO A 151 -2.43 -9.66 2.73
CA PRO A 151 -2.80 -10.45 1.58
C PRO A 151 -3.58 -9.62 0.55
N ARG A 152 -3.17 -9.64 -0.72
CA ARG A 152 -3.87 -8.92 -1.80
C ARG A 152 -5.25 -9.54 -2.04
N PHE A 153 -5.31 -10.87 -2.00
CA PHE A 153 -6.54 -11.63 -2.17
C PHE A 153 -7.10 -12.04 -0.81
N VAL A 154 -8.24 -11.46 -0.43
CA VAL A 154 -8.88 -11.67 0.87
C VAL A 154 -9.96 -12.77 0.85
N HIS A 155 -10.16 -13.40 -0.31
CA HIS A 155 -11.31 -14.25 -0.55
C HIS A 155 -10.96 -15.74 -0.48
N ARG A 156 -11.91 -16.58 -0.06
CA ARG A 156 -11.73 -18.03 -0.08
C ARG A 156 -12.11 -18.61 -1.45
N PRO A 157 -11.48 -19.70 -1.91
CA PRO A 157 -11.93 -20.38 -3.12
C PRO A 157 -13.39 -20.82 -2.99
N ASN A 158 -14.23 -20.46 -3.96
CA ASN A 158 -15.64 -20.88 -4.09
C ASN A 158 -16.49 -20.60 -2.84
N PRO A 159 -16.73 -19.31 -2.50
CA PRO A 159 -17.61 -18.98 -1.39
C PRO A 159 -19.03 -19.43 -1.75
N LYS A 160 -19.81 -19.85 -0.75
CA LYS A 160 -21.27 -19.98 -0.93
C LYS A 160 -21.97 -18.65 -0.71
N GLU A 161 -21.41 -17.83 0.17
CA GLU A 161 -21.92 -16.53 0.60
C GLU A 161 -20.73 -15.66 1.01
N ILE A 162 -20.89 -14.34 0.88
CA ILE A 162 -19.92 -13.34 1.35
C ILE A 162 -20.68 -12.36 2.21
N ILE A 163 -20.27 -12.21 3.46
CA ILE A 163 -20.89 -11.25 4.39
C ILE A 163 -19.88 -10.14 4.69
N LEU A 164 -20.32 -8.89 4.53
CA LEU A 164 -19.55 -7.72 4.90
C LEU A 164 -19.96 -7.26 6.30
N HIS A 165 -19.04 -7.30 7.23
CA HIS A 165 -19.23 -6.73 8.57
C HIS A 165 -18.55 -5.37 8.66
N GLY A 166 -19.35 -4.31 8.70
CA GLY A 166 -18.88 -2.96 8.93
C GLY A 166 -18.94 -2.60 10.41
N PHE A 167 -17.83 -2.07 10.94
CA PHE A 167 -17.78 -1.46 12.26
C PHE A 167 -17.32 -0.01 12.10
N SER A 168 -17.87 0.87 12.92
CA SER A 168 -17.45 2.27 12.99
C SER A 168 -17.38 2.74 14.43
N ASP A 169 -16.41 3.60 14.72
CA ASP A 169 -16.26 4.24 16.02
C ASP A 169 -15.84 5.70 15.83
N ALA A 170 -16.13 6.52 16.84
CA ALA A 170 -15.92 7.96 16.83
C ALA A 170 -15.33 8.42 18.15
N SER A 171 -14.35 9.30 18.08
CA SER A 171 -13.80 10.03 19.22
C SER A 171 -13.73 11.52 18.89
N GLU A 172 -13.45 12.34 19.90
CA GLU A 172 -13.20 13.77 19.69
C GLU A 172 -12.05 14.06 18.70
N LYS A 173 -11.13 13.11 18.52
CA LYS A 173 -9.92 13.28 17.71
C LYS A 173 -10.05 12.73 16.29
N ALA A 174 -10.83 11.68 16.10
CA ALA A 174 -10.99 11.03 14.80
C ALA A 174 -12.23 10.12 14.75
N TYR A 175 -12.70 9.92 13.52
CA TYR A 175 -13.68 8.91 13.15
C TYR A 175 -12.97 7.78 12.41
N GLY A 176 -13.39 6.54 12.65
CA GLY A 176 -12.83 5.37 11.99
C GLY A 176 -13.92 4.39 11.60
N ALA A 177 -13.71 3.70 10.47
CA ALA A 177 -14.54 2.58 10.07
C ALA A 177 -13.65 1.48 9.49
N VAL A 178 -14.06 0.23 9.69
CA VAL A 178 -13.39 -0.97 9.16
C VAL A 178 -14.44 -1.90 8.59
N ILE A 179 -14.08 -2.60 7.52
CA ILE A 179 -14.93 -3.60 6.87
C ILE A 179 -14.18 -4.93 6.92
N TYR A 180 -14.84 -5.96 7.44
CA TYR A 180 -14.36 -7.34 7.40
C TYR A 180 -15.18 -8.14 6.40
N LEU A 181 -14.51 -9.05 5.70
CA LEU A 181 -15.15 -10.06 4.87
C LEU A 181 -15.22 -11.36 5.66
N HIS A 182 -16.41 -11.97 5.70
CA HIS A 182 -16.65 -13.28 6.31
C HIS A 182 -17.24 -14.26 5.30
#